data_AF-A0A1W9TZN8-F1
#
_entry.id   AF-A0A1W9TZN8-F1
#
_cell.length_a   1.000
_cell.length_b   1.000
_cell.length_c   1.000
_cell.angle_alpha   90.00
_cell.angle_beta   90.00
_cell.angle_gamma   90.00
#
_symmetry.space_group_name_H-M   'P 1'
#
loop_
_entity.id
_entity.type
_entity.pdbx_description
1 polymer ?
#
loop_
_entity_poly.entity_id
_entity_poly.type
_entity_poly.pdbx_seq_one_letter_code
_entity_poly.pdbx_strand_id
1 'polypeptide(L)'
;MRREKDISEQRKSESINVTLWGGPSRSSEEGSVMGLEPRGWRIQANCTEQLKEIKEESERKAKPNDIDKRIVYEAYKKVKANGGSAGIDNVKMGAFEKNLKGNLYRLWNRMSSGSYFPKPVKLVEIPKSNGGKRPLGIPTIEDRIAQMAVVMQIQPHIEPYFHKDSYGYRPNRSAHDAVAKARERCWRYAWVLDMDISKFFDTIDHGLLMTAIKKHVREKWILLYISRWITAPYVKVDGEQVERDEGVPQGSVIGPLLANLFLHYVFDKWMTIKHPSILFERYADDTICHCKTREEAERLQLSIRARMDQCRLKLNEEKTKIVYCKTGKRKQDYPIIMFDFLGFTFRPRRALDKKSGVSFTSFLPAISKKSAQRIRDEIKSWNLYRLQQFKLSVIATMKNPIISGWVNYYGKFGRTELRKVMDYLNKTLARWARKKFKGLKHGRNRSIYWLATVAHENRALFYHWRKGFVPYQRSCQKG
;
A
#
# COMPACT_ATOMS: atom_id res chain seq x y z
N MET A 1 30.96 4.69 -18.36
CA MET A 1 29.73 4.10 -18.94
C MET A 1 29.25 2.79 -18.29
N ARG A 2 29.83 2.32 -17.16
CA ARG A 2 29.34 1.16 -16.39
C ARG A 2 28.83 1.47 -14.96
N ARG A 3 28.94 2.72 -14.49
CA ARG A 3 28.49 3.15 -13.13
C ARG A 3 27.10 3.79 -13.07
N GLU A 4 26.45 4.05 -14.20
CA GLU A 4 25.13 4.72 -14.25
C GLU A 4 23.94 3.75 -14.39
N LYS A 5 24.18 2.46 -14.69
CA LYS A 5 23.12 1.44 -14.76
C LYS A 5 22.64 0.98 -13.37
N ASP A 6 23.54 0.86 -12.40
CA ASP A 6 23.23 0.36 -11.04
C ASP A 6 22.34 1.31 -10.22
N ILE A 7 22.47 2.62 -10.42
CA ILE A 7 21.66 3.62 -9.70
C ILE A 7 20.20 3.62 -10.18
N SER A 8 19.93 3.14 -11.41
CA SER A 8 18.58 3.08 -11.97
C SER A 8 17.77 1.86 -11.46
N GLU A 9 18.44 0.77 -11.06
CA GLU A 9 17.79 -0.42 -10.52
C GLU A 9 17.46 -0.27 -9.02
N GLN A 10 18.27 0.45 -8.26
CA GLN A 10 18.01 0.73 -6.84
C GLN A 10 16.82 1.67 -6.58
N ARG A 11 16.40 2.50 -7.55
CA ARG A 11 15.26 3.43 -7.36
C ARG A 11 13.89 2.85 -7.74
N LYS A 12 13.84 1.66 -8.35
CA LYS A 12 12.56 0.97 -8.64
C LYS A 12 11.95 0.27 -7.41
N SER A 13 12.68 0.13 -6.31
CA SER A 13 12.21 -0.52 -5.08
C SER A 13 11.38 0.39 -4.17
N GLU A 14 11.33 1.71 -4.41
CA GLU A 14 10.61 2.67 -3.56
C GLU A 14 9.16 2.95 -4.02
N SER A 15 8.64 2.22 -5.00
CA SER A 15 7.33 2.50 -5.62
C SER A 15 6.46 1.26 -5.84
N ILE A 16 6.44 0.31 -4.89
CA ILE A 16 5.51 -0.83 -4.96
C ILE A 16 4.83 -1.01 -3.60
N ASN A 17 3.66 -0.39 -3.46
CA ASN A 17 2.41 -1.02 -3.02
C ASN A 17 1.38 0.04 -2.64
N VAL A 18 0.11 -0.32 -2.85
CA VAL A 18 -1.12 0.49 -2.72
C VAL A 18 -1.55 1.19 -4.02
N THR A 19 -1.87 0.41 -5.05
CA THR A 19 -3.06 0.66 -5.90
C THR A 19 -3.36 -0.55 -6.79
N LEU A 20 -4.66 -0.79 -7.03
CA LEU A 20 -5.29 -1.68 -8.01
C LEU A 20 -5.69 -3.08 -7.53
N TRP A 21 -6.79 -3.12 -6.77
CA TRP A 21 -7.80 -4.17 -6.91
C TRP A 21 -9.01 -3.55 -7.62
N GLY A 22 -9.26 -3.96 -8.86
CA GLY A 22 -10.40 -3.56 -9.67
C GLY A 22 -10.64 -4.62 -10.74
N GLY A 23 -11.86 -5.18 -10.77
CA GLY A 23 -12.21 -6.38 -11.54
C GLY A 23 -12.33 -6.18 -13.07
N PRO A 24 -12.53 -7.28 -13.81
CA PRO A 24 -12.54 -7.27 -15.28
C PRO A 24 -13.91 -6.94 -15.89
N SER A 25 -13.87 -6.22 -17.01
CA SER A 25 -15.00 -5.96 -17.92
C SER A 25 -15.21 -7.17 -18.84
N ARG A 26 -16.46 -7.61 -18.98
CA ARG A 26 -16.92 -8.55 -20.01
C ARG A 26 -16.96 -7.87 -21.38
N SER A 27 -16.64 -8.61 -22.44
CA SER A 27 -17.22 -8.42 -23.78
C SER A 27 -17.44 -9.78 -24.42
N SER A 28 -18.57 -9.90 -25.09
CA SER A 28 -19.12 -11.06 -25.79
C SER A 28 -19.32 -10.67 -27.26
N GLU A 29 -19.02 -11.58 -28.18
CA GLU A 29 -19.45 -11.71 -29.60
C GLU A 29 -18.71 -12.95 -30.15
N GLU A 30 -19.36 -14.11 -30.37
CA GLU A 30 -19.99 -14.61 -31.62
C GLU A 30 -19.03 -14.65 -32.83
N GLY A 31 -18.88 -15.72 -33.63
CA GLY A 31 -19.65 -16.95 -33.79
C GLY A 31 -18.93 -18.04 -34.63
N SER A 32 -19.65 -19.14 -34.86
CA SER A 32 -19.25 -20.39 -35.52
C SER A 32 -18.97 -20.30 -37.02
N VAL A 33 -18.04 -21.13 -37.52
CA VAL A 33 -18.16 -21.80 -38.83
C VAL A 33 -17.62 -23.22 -38.72
N MET A 34 -18.45 -24.18 -39.17
CA MET A 34 -18.22 -25.62 -39.16
C MET A 34 -17.11 -26.07 -40.12
N GLY A 35 -16.42 -27.15 -39.75
CA GLY A 35 -15.49 -27.87 -40.62
C GLY A 35 -15.22 -29.29 -40.09
N LEU A 36 -16.09 -30.22 -40.52
CA LEU A 36 -15.89 -31.67 -40.73
C LEU A 36 -14.87 -32.44 -39.87
N GLU A 37 -15.39 -33.32 -39.01
CA GLU A 37 -14.65 -34.43 -38.37
C GLU A 37 -14.18 -35.46 -39.41
N PRO A 38 -12.97 -36.01 -39.25
CA PRO A 38 -12.74 -37.43 -39.49
C PRO A 38 -12.76 -38.20 -38.18
N ARG A 39 -13.69 -39.13 -38.07
CA ARG A 39 -13.83 -40.09 -36.98
C ARG A 39 -12.61 -41.00 -36.93
N GLY A 40 -11.85 -40.90 -35.85
CA GLY A 40 -10.81 -41.86 -35.49
C GLY A 40 -10.19 -41.48 -34.15
N TRP A 41 -10.27 -42.38 -33.16
CA TRP A 41 -9.56 -42.30 -31.88
C TRP A 41 -10.13 -41.44 -30.72
N ARG A 42 -11.46 -41.42 -30.50
CA ARG A 42 -12.04 -40.76 -29.30
C ARG A 42 -12.08 -41.59 -28.00
N ILE A 43 -11.71 -42.88 -28.02
CA ILE A 43 -11.84 -43.76 -26.85
C ILE A 43 -10.59 -43.72 -25.93
N GLN A 44 -9.38 -43.52 -26.46
CA GLN A 44 -8.16 -43.45 -25.62
C GLN A 44 -7.94 -42.11 -24.92
N ALA A 45 -8.43 -40.99 -25.47
CA ALA A 45 -8.31 -39.67 -24.83
C ALA A 45 -9.15 -39.57 -23.55
N ASN A 46 -10.39 -40.09 -23.56
CA ASN A 46 -11.25 -40.13 -22.38
C ASN A 46 -10.70 -41.06 -21.29
N CYS A 47 -10.16 -42.22 -21.66
CA CYS A 47 -9.58 -43.16 -20.70
C CYS A 47 -8.29 -42.61 -20.06
N THR A 48 -7.45 -41.89 -20.80
CA THR A 48 -6.24 -41.25 -20.23
C THR A 48 -6.55 -40.04 -19.36
N GLU A 49 -7.59 -39.28 -19.65
CA GLU A 49 -8.08 -38.21 -18.76
C GLU A 49 -8.73 -38.78 -17.51
N GLN A 50 -9.59 -39.79 -17.64
CA GLN A 50 -10.17 -40.50 -16.50
C GLN A 50 -9.12 -41.18 -15.62
N LEU A 51 -8.10 -41.81 -16.20
CA LEU A 51 -6.99 -42.41 -15.44
C LEU A 51 -6.12 -41.34 -14.75
N LYS A 52 -5.95 -40.16 -15.36
CA LYS A 52 -5.28 -39.02 -14.70
C LYS A 52 -6.13 -38.49 -13.56
N GLU A 53 -7.45 -38.36 -13.73
CA GLU A 53 -8.36 -37.93 -12.68
C GLU A 53 -8.41 -38.94 -11.53
N ILE A 54 -8.52 -40.25 -11.82
CA ILE A 54 -8.50 -41.32 -10.82
C ILE A 54 -7.15 -41.36 -10.07
N LYS A 55 -6.03 -41.18 -10.78
CA LYS A 55 -4.70 -41.10 -10.16
C LYS A 55 -4.52 -39.83 -9.34
N GLU A 56 -5.01 -38.69 -9.81
CA GLU A 56 -5.00 -37.44 -9.05
C GLU A 56 -5.90 -37.53 -7.81
N GLU A 57 -7.05 -38.20 -7.91
CA GLU A 57 -7.97 -38.39 -6.80
C GLU A 57 -7.43 -39.39 -5.77
N SER A 58 -6.76 -40.47 -6.20
CA SER A 58 -6.07 -41.39 -5.30
C SER A 58 -4.86 -40.72 -4.62
N GLU A 59 -4.09 -39.91 -5.35
CA GLU A 59 -3.00 -39.10 -4.81
C GLU A 59 -3.49 -38.02 -3.84
N ARG A 60 -4.69 -37.46 -4.03
CA ARG A 60 -5.35 -36.54 -3.08
C ARG A 60 -5.78 -37.28 -1.81
N LYS A 61 -6.42 -38.45 -1.94
CA LYS A 61 -6.84 -39.29 -0.80
C LYS A 61 -5.66 -39.79 0.04
N ALA A 62 -4.48 -39.97 -0.56
CA ALA A 62 -3.27 -40.44 0.13
C ALA A 62 -2.51 -39.34 0.90
N LYS A 63 -2.77 -38.05 0.64
CA LYS A 63 -2.00 -36.95 1.23
C LYS A 63 -2.69 -36.38 2.48
N PRO A 64 -1.92 -36.04 3.53
CA PRO A 64 -2.48 -35.58 4.80
C PRO A 64 -3.17 -34.21 4.70
N ASN A 65 -2.81 -33.38 3.71
CA ASN A 65 -3.41 -32.06 3.50
C ASN A 65 -4.06 -31.97 2.12
N ASP A 66 -5.39 -31.79 2.09
CA ASP A 66 -6.13 -31.53 0.86
C ASP A 66 -5.93 -30.08 0.40
N ILE A 67 -5.00 -29.90 -0.55
CA ILE A 67 -4.69 -28.61 -1.17
C ILE A 67 -4.88 -28.77 -2.66
N ASP A 68 -5.75 -27.99 -3.28
CA ASP A 68 -5.92 -28.05 -4.74
C ASP A 68 -4.72 -27.42 -5.47
N LYS A 69 -4.19 -28.13 -6.47
CA LYS A 69 -3.12 -27.63 -7.37
C LYS A 69 -3.47 -26.27 -8.00
N ARG A 70 -4.75 -26.04 -8.32
CA ARG A 70 -5.27 -24.79 -8.89
C ARG A 70 -5.02 -23.60 -7.96
N ILE A 71 -5.13 -23.79 -6.64
CA ILE A 71 -4.88 -22.71 -5.67
C ILE A 71 -3.43 -22.26 -5.73
N VAL A 72 -2.47 -23.19 -5.83
CA VAL A 72 -1.04 -22.88 -5.95
C VAL A 72 -0.74 -22.12 -7.25
N TYR A 73 -1.40 -22.50 -8.34
CA TYR A 73 -1.26 -21.82 -9.64
C TYR A 73 -1.85 -20.40 -9.63
N GLU A 74 -3.04 -20.22 -9.07
CA GLU A 74 -3.66 -18.89 -8.94
C GLU A 74 -2.88 -17.98 -7.97
N ALA A 75 -2.33 -18.56 -6.90
CA ALA A 75 -1.43 -17.87 -6.00
C ALA A 75 -0.19 -17.36 -6.75
N TYR A 76 0.41 -18.19 -7.60
CA TYR A 76 1.52 -17.79 -8.46
C TYR A 76 1.17 -16.61 -9.36
N LYS A 77 0.01 -16.61 -10.03
CA LYS A 77 -0.42 -15.48 -10.87
C LYS A 77 -0.47 -14.17 -10.08
N LYS A 78 -1.00 -14.21 -8.85
CA LYS A 78 -1.02 -13.03 -7.95
C LYS A 78 0.38 -12.58 -7.55
N VAL A 79 1.28 -13.51 -7.19
CA VAL A 79 2.67 -13.16 -6.85
C VAL A 79 3.42 -12.55 -8.05
N LYS A 80 3.18 -13.07 -9.26
CA LYS A 80 3.74 -12.53 -10.50
C LYS A 80 3.26 -11.10 -10.76
N ALA A 81 1.96 -10.86 -10.63
CA ALA A 81 1.37 -9.53 -10.83
C ALA A 81 1.92 -8.48 -9.85
N ASN A 82 2.24 -8.88 -8.61
CA ASN A 82 2.78 -7.97 -7.60
C ASN A 82 4.21 -7.50 -7.86
N GLY A 83 5.00 -8.20 -8.69
CA GLY A 83 6.35 -7.81 -9.07
C GLY A 83 7.31 -7.65 -7.88
N GLY A 84 7.95 -8.74 -7.44
CA GLY A 84 8.85 -8.75 -6.28
C GLY A 84 10.30 -9.10 -6.61
N SER A 85 11.23 -8.54 -5.82
CA SER A 85 12.65 -8.89 -5.87
C SER A 85 12.91 -10.35 -5.45
N ALA A 86 14.08 -10.87 -5.83
CA ALA A 86 14.50 -12.21 -5.44
C ALA A 86 14.73 -12.30 -3.91
N GLY A 87 14.46 -13.48 -3.34
CA GLY A 87 14.72 -13.79 -1.93
C GLY A 87 16.18 -14.13 -1.69
N ILE A 88 16.45 -14.90 -0.61
CA ILE A 88 17.81 -15.31 -0.23
C ILE A 88 18.46 -16.22 -1.28
N ASP A 89 17.66 -16.99 -2.01
CA ASP A 89 18.12 -17.88 -3.08
C ASP A 89 18.46 -17.15 -4.39
N ASN A 90 18.29 -15.83 -4.45
CA ASN A 90 18.55 -14.98 -5.60
C ASN A 90 17.84 -15.42 -6.90
N VAL A 91 16.80 -16.26 -6.79
CA VAL A 91 15.99 -16.69 -7.94
C VAL A 91 15.08 -15.56 -8.38
N LYS A 92 15.29 -15.07 -9.61
CA LYS A 92 14.41 -14.10 -10.26
C LYS A 92 13.19 -14.79 -10.88
N MET A 93 12.08 -14.06 -11.03
CA MET A 93 10.83 -14.60 -11.59
C MET A 93 11.03 -15.27 -12.96
N GLY A 94 11.75 -14.63 -13.88
CA GLY A 94 12.00 -15.20 -15.20
C GLY A 94 12.79 -16.52 -15.17
N ALA A 95 13.65 -16.74 -14.17
CA ALA A 95 14.33 -18.03 -13.98
C ALA A 95 13.39 -19.08 -13.38
N PHE A 96 12.52 -18.69 -12.44
CA PHE A 96 11.49 -19.56 -11.87
C PHE A 96 10.51 -20.07 -12.94
N GLU A 97 10.17 -19.23 -13.92
CA GLU A 97 9.23 -19.55 -15.00
C GLU A 97 9.79 -20.54 -16.03
N LYS A 98 11.12 -20.71 -16.15
CA LYS A 98 11.72 -21.67 -17.09
C LYS A 98 11.26 -23.11 -16.86
N ASN A 99 10.98 -23.47 -15.61
CA ASN A 99 10.38 -24.76 -15.25
C ASN A 99 9.16 -24.54 -14.35
N LEU A 100 8.22 -23.70 -14.80
CA LEU A 100 7.05 -23.31 -14.01
C LEU A 100 6.26 -24.52 -13.51
N LYS A 101 5.90 -25.46 -14.41
CA LYS A 101 5.08 -26.62 -14.07
C LYS A 101 5.77 -27.51 -13.02
N GLY A 102 7.06 -27.80 -13.20
CA GLY A 102 7.83 -28.61 -12.26
C GLY A 102 8.00 -27.92 -10.89
N ASN A 103 8.27 -26.62 -10.89
CA ASN A 103 8.43 -25.85 -9.65
C ASN A 103 7.12 -25.77 -8.85
N LEU A 104 5.99 -25.47 -9.50
CA LEU A 104 4.69 -25.44 -8.84
C LEU A 104 4.25 -26.83 -8.35
N TYR A 105 4.48 -27.88 -9.13
CA TYR A 105 4.18 -29.25 -8.71
C TYR A 105 4.99 -29.66 -7.48
N ARG A 106 6.29 -29.34 -7.46
CA ARG A 106 7.17 -29.63 -6.31
C ARG A 106 6.71 -28.89 -5.05
N LEU A 107 6.35 -27.62 -5.19
CA LEU A 107 5.82 -26.81 -4.09
C LEU A 107 4.52 -27.42 -3.55
N TRP A 108 3.55 -27.67 -4.45
CA TRP A 108 2.28 -28.31 -4.11
C TRP A 108 2.50 -29.64 -3.39
N ASN A 109 3.35 -30.52 -3.94
CA ASN A 109 3.60 -31.84 -3.35
C ASN A 109 4.17 -31.74 -1.93
N ARG A 110 5.08 -30.80 -1.68
CA ARG A 110 5.65 -30.54 -0.35
C ARG A 110 4.62 -29.95 0.61
N MET A 111 3.74 -29.08 0.13
CA MET A 111 2.65 -28.52 0.94
C MET A 111 1.57 -29.57 1.26
N SER A 112 1.18 -30.40 0.30
CA SER A 112 0.17 -31.44 0.51
C SER A 112 0.67 -32.57 1.41
N SER A 113 1.98 -32.87 1.37
CA SER A 113 2.59 -33.90 2.25
C SER A 113 2.97 -33.40 3.65
N GLY A 114 2.93 -32.09 3.91
CA GLY A 114 3.42 -31.55 5.20
C GLY A 114 4.94 -31.32 5.28
N SER A 115 5.71 -31.75 4.27
CA SER A 115 7.18 -31.66 4.22
C SER A 115 7.73 -30.28 3.81
N TYR A 116 6.86 -29.32 3.45
CA TYR A 116 7.26 -27.96 3.14
C TYR A 116 7.77 -27.21 4.39
N PHE A 117 9.01 -26.73 4.34
CA PHE A 117 9.57 -25.79 5.30
C PHE A 117 10.01 -24.52 4.57
N PRO A 118 9.69 -23.33 5.11
CA PRO A 118 10.11 -22.08 4.52
C PRO A 118 11.63 -21.93 4.60
N LYS A 119 12.21 -21.29 3.60
CA LYS A 119 13.60 -20.88 3.66
C LYS A 119 13.76 -19.67 4.59
N PRO A 120 14.96 -19.42 5.12
CA PRO A 120 15.24 -18.18 5.84
C PRO A 120 14.92 -16.95 5.00
N VAL A 121 14.43 -15.90 5.66
CA VAL A 121 13.96 -14.68 5.00
C VAL A 121 15.12 -13.70 4.83
N LYS A 122 15.32 -13.18 3.61
CA LYS A 122 16.39 -12.22 3.34
C LYS A 122 16.08 -10.87 4.00
N LEU A 123 16.94 -10.40 4.89
CA LEU A 123 16.79 -9.11 5.55
C LEU A 123 17.45 -8.00 4.73
N VAL A 124 16.66 -7.03 4.30
CA VAL A 124 17.12 -5.84 3.57
C VAL A 124 16.75 -4.60 4.38
N GLU A 125 17.74 -3.77 4.68
CA GLU A 125 17.49 -2.53 5.40
C GLU A 125 17.15 -1.39 4.43
N ILE A 126 15.95 -0.82 4.58
CA ILE A 126 15.49 0.32 3.78
C ILE A 126 15.59 1.59 4.64
N PRO A 127 16.25 2.67 4.16
CA PRO A 127 16.31 3.92 4.91
C PRO A 127 14.91 4.52 5.12
N LYS A 128 14.61 4.95 6.35
CA LYS A 128 13.39 5.68 6.66
C LYS A 128 13.57 7.16 6.29
N SER A 129 12.49 7.76 5.80
CA SER A 129 12.43 9.21 5.50
C SER A 129 12.73 10.16 6.68
N ASN A 130 12.73 9.69 7.92
CA ASN A 130 12.99 10.49 9.13
C ASN A 130 14.34 10.16 9.80
N GLY A 131 15.22 9.42 9.11
CA GLY A 131 16.38 8.79 9.74
C GLY A 131 16.03 7.41 10.33
N GLY A 132 17.05 6.56 10.41
CA GLY A 132 16.90 5.14 10.79
C GLY A 132 16.64 4.21 9.61
N LYS A 133 16.61 2.90 9.90
CA LYS A 133 16.41 1.83 8.92
C LYS A 133 15.13 1.05 9.22
N ARG A 134 14.44 0.56 8.19
CA ARG A 134 13.31 -0.38 8.28
C ARG A 134 13.80 -1.73 7.77
N PRO A 135 13.87 -2.76 8.62
CA PRO A 135 14.12 -4.11 8.13
C PRO A 135 12.95 -4.57 7.25
N LEU A 136 13.25 -5.03 6.04
CA LEU A 136 12.30 -5.69 5.16
C LEU A 136 12.76 -7.13 4.96
N GLY A 137 11.94 -8.07 5.38
CA GLY A 137 12.10 -9.49 5.10
C GLY A 137 11.52 -9.82 3.72
N ILE A 138 12.38 -10.28 2.80
CA ILE A 138 11.98 -10.71 1.46
C ILE A 138 12.02 -12.26 1.42
N PRO A 139 10.87 -12.95 1.46
CA PRO A 139 10.82 -14.40 1.31
C PRO A 139 11.18 -14.82 -0.13
N THR A 140 11.47 -16.09 -0.33
CA THR A 140 11.70 -16.64 -1.67
C THR A 140 10.41 -16.64 -2.51
N ILE A 141 10.54 -16.83 -3.83
CA ILE A 141 9.36 -16.89 -4.71
C ILE A 141 8.44 -18.05 -4.30
N GLU A 142 9.00 -19.22 -3.99
CA GLU A 142 8.24 -20.37 -3.50
C GLU A 142 7.47 -20.05 -2.23
N ASP A 143 8.13 -19.41 -1.25
CA ASP A 143 7.49 -19.05 0.02
C ASP A 143 6.38 -18.01 -0.18
N ARG A 144 6.57 -17.04 -1.07
CA ARG A 144 5.53 -16.06 -1.41
C ARG A 144 4.32 -16.72 -2.06
N ILE A 145 4.52 -17.72 -2.93
CA ILE A 145 3.43 -18.48 -3.55
C ILE A 145 2.69 -19.30 -2.49
N ALA A 146 3.41 -19.98 -1.61
CA ALA A 146 2.83 -20.77 -0.51
C ALA A 146 2.02 -19.89 0.46
N GLN A 147 2.57 -18.74 0.85
CA GLN A 147 1.88 -17.75 1.67
C GLN A 147 0.62 -17.21 0.98
N MET A 148 0.72 -16.89 -0.32
CA MET A 148 -0.43 -16.42 -1.10
C MET A 148 -1.52 -17.49 -1.20
N ALA A 149 -1.16 -18.76 -1.38
CA ALA A 149 -2.11 -19.88 -1.40
C ALA A 149 -2.91 -19.95 -0.10
N VAL A 150 -2.23 -19.80 1.06
CA VAL A 150 -2.92 -19.72 2.36
C VAL A 150 -3.80 -18.48 2.44
N VAL A 151 -3.28 -17.29 2.11
CA VAL A 151 -4.05 -16.03 2.16
C VAL A 151 -5.34 -16.13 1.35
N MET A 152 -5.28 -16.72 0.15
CA MET A 152 -6.44 -16.89 -0.72
C MET A 152 -7.54 -17.76 -0.09
N GLN A 153 -7.17 -18.71 0.77
CA GLN A 153 -8.14 -19.55 1.46
C GLN A 153 -8.67 -18.89 2.73
N ILE A 154 -7.82 -18.27 3.54
CA ILE A 154 -8.24 -17.74 4.85
C ILE A 154 -8.88 -16.36 4.77
N GLN A 155 -8.47 -15.50 3.84
CA GLN A 155 -8.93 -14.12 3.77
C GLN A 155 -10.44 -14.00 3.57
N PRO A 156 -11.10 -14.74 2.64
CA PRO A 156 -12.55 -14.65 2.46
C PRO A 156 -13.35 -15.01 3.71
N HIS A 157 -12.83 -15.92 4.55
CA HIS A 157 -13.48 -16.37 5.77
C HIS A 157 -13.28 -15.41 6.94
N ILE A 158 -12.12 -14.74 7.01
CA ILE A 158 -11.78 -13.81 8.11
C ILE A 158 -12.33 -12.40 7.83
N GLU A 159 -12.35 -11.97 6.57
CA GLU A 159 -12.73 -10.61 6.17
C GLU A 159 -14.09 -10.12 6.72
N PRO A 160 -15.16 -10.94 6.77
CA PRO A 160 -16.45 -10.52 7.33
C PRO A 160 -16.42 -10.18 8.82
N TYR A 161 -15.46 -10.73 9.58
CA TYR A 161 -15.33 -10.47 11.02
C TYR A 161 -14.64 -9.13 11.32
N PHE A 162 -13.86 -8.59 10.38
CA PHE A 162 -13.13 -7.36 10.61
C PHE A 162 -14.04 -6.15 10.79
N HIS A 163 -13.69 -5.30 11.76
CA HIS A 163 -14.43 -4.09 12.08
C HIS A 163 -14.56 -3.16 10.86
N LYS A 164 -15.74 -2.55 10.68
CA LYS A 164 -16.06 -1.72 9.50
C LYS A 164 -15.10 -0.53 9.30
N ASP A 165 -14.56 0.01 10.39
CA ASP A 165 -13.63 1.14 10.38
C ASP A 165 -12.14 0.71 10.45
N SER A 166 -11.85 -0.55 10.11
CA SER A 166 -10.51 -1.02 9.79
C SER A 166 -10.32 -1.04 8.26
N TYR A 167 -9.31 -0.37 7.74
CA TYR A 167 -9.15 -0.11 6.31
C TYR A 167 -7.88 -0.71 5.70
N GLY A 168 -6.80 -0.79 6.48
CA GLY A 168 -5.48 -1.17 5.97
C GLY A 168 -5.47 -2.60 5.42
N TYR A 169 -4.83 -2.82 4.27
CA TYR A 169 -4.62 -4.15 3.66
C TYR A 169 -5.88 -5.00 3.41
N ARG A 170 -7.05 -4.38 3.32
CA ARG A 170 -8.32 -5.07 3.10
C ARG A 170 -8.83 -4.86 1.68
N PRO A 171 -9.49 -5.88 1.09
CA PRO A 171 -10.12 -5.74 -0.22
C PRO A 171 -11.23 -4.69 -0.14
N ASN A 172 -11.40 -3.90 -1.21
CA ASN A 172 -12.44 -2.88 -1.34
C ASN A 172 -12.44 -1.80 -0.22
N ARG A 173 -11.31 -1.62 0.48
CA ARG A 173 -11.07 -0.54 1.44
C ARG A 173 -9.84 0.24 1.00
N SER A 174 -9.91 1.57 1.06
CA SER A 174 -8.81 2.43 0.66
C SER A 174 -8.44 3.44 1.76
N ALA A 175 -7.20 3.92 1.72
CA ALA A 175 -6.74 5.02 2.57
C ALA A 175 -7.62 6.27 2.43
N HIS A 176 -8.19 6.49 1.23
CA HIS A 176 -9.11 7.60 1.00
C HIS A 176 -10.42 7.46 1.78
N ASP A 177 -10.92 6.24 1.97
CA ASP A 177 -12.16 6.00 2.72
C ASP A 177 -11.94 6.31 4.20
N ALA A 178 -10.79 5.89 4.75
CA ALA A 178 -10.37 6.24 6.10
C ALA A 178 -10.24 7.75 6.30
N VAL A 179 -9.54 8.45 5.39
CA VAL A 179 -9.36 9.92 5.46
C VAL A 179 -10.70 10.65 5.32
N ALA A 180 -11.61 10.16 4.46
CA ALA A 180 -12.95 10.73 4.31
C ALA A 180 -13.77 10.58 5.60
N LYS A 181 -13.72 9.40 6.23
CA LYS A 181 -14.45 9.14 7.49
C LYS A 181 -13.89 9.97 8.65
N ALA A 182 -12.55 10.01 8.76
CA ALA A 182 -11.85 10.82 9.75
C ALA A 182 -12.25 12.30 9.65
N ARG A 183 -12.35 12.83 8.42
CA ARG A 183 -12.79 14.21 8.16
C ARG A 183 -14.21 14.47 8.68
N GLU A 184 -15.16 13.58 8.39
CA GLU A 184 -16.53 13.70 8.89
C GLU A 184 -16.57 13.72 10.42
N ARG A 185 -15.82 12.82 11.06
CA ARG A 185 -15.78 12.70 12.52
C ARG A 185 -15.09 13.88 13.20
N CYS A 186 -14.02 14.42 12.63
CA CYS A 186 -13.36 15.63 13.14
C CYS A 186 -14.30 16.86 13.20
N TRP A 187 -15.37 16.89 12.40
CA TRP A 187 -16.38 17.95 12.47
C TRP A 187 -17.37 17.78 13.62
N ARG A 188 -17.57 16.54 14.07
CA ARG A 188 -18.54 16.17 15.10
C ARG A 188 -17.88 16.10 16.48
N TYR A 189 -16.66 15.58 16.54
CA TYR A 189 -15.88 15.41 17.76
C TYR A 189 -14.80 16.49 17.88
N ALA A 190 -14.60 17.01 19.09
CA ALA A 190 -13.69 18.13 19.32
C ALA A 190 -12.24 17.67 19.52
N TRP A 191 -12.02 16.40 19.83
CA TRP A 191 -10.71 15.84 20.17
C TRP A 191 -10.43 14.58 19.36
N VAL A 192 -9.18 14.43 18.95
CA VAL A 192 -8.65 13.22 18.32
C VAL A 192 -7.47 12.72 19.12
N LEU A 193 -7.49 11.44 19.49
CA LEU A 193 -6.32 10.72 19.95
C LEU A 193 -5.66 10.08 18.72
N ASP A 194 -4.53 10.64 18.30
CA ASP A 194 -3.67 10.11 17.25
C ASP A 194 -2.65 9.17 17.90
N MET A 195 -2.74 7.86 17.62
CA MET A 195 -1.92 6.84 18.28
C MET A 195 -1.07 6.04 17.29
N ASP A 196 0.17 5.75 17.70
CA ASP A 196 1.15 4.97 16.92
C ASP A 196 1.68 3.84 17.80
N ILE A 197 1.83 2.64 17.24
CA ILE A 197 2.37 1.47 17.93
C ILE A 197 3.85 1.34 17.57
N SER A 198 4.71 1.27 18.58
CA SER A 198 6.15 1.19 18.37
C SER A 198 6.53 -0.17 17.80
N LYS A 199 7.23 -0.16 16.65
CA LYS A 199 7.76 -1.36 15.96
C LYS A 199 6.74 -2.51 15.82
N PHE A 200 5.46 -2.16 15.56
CA PHE A 200 4.34 -3.11 15.63
C PHE A 200 4.60 -4.48 15.00
N PHE A 201 5.03 -4.55 13.75
CA PHE A 201 5.27 -5.83 13.07
C PHE A 201 6.38 -6.65 13.71
N ASP A 202 7.35 -6.01 14.35
CA ASP A 202 8.52 -6.67 14.93
C ASP A 202 8.21 -7.23 16.33
N THR A 203 7.21 -6.69 17.03
CA THR A 203 6.88 -7.03 18.43
C THR A 203 5.59 -7.86 18.59
N ILE A 204 5.07 -8.47 17.51
CA ILE A 204 3.85 -9.30 17.59
C ILE A 204 4.18 -10.61 18.31
N ASP A 205 3.56 -10.85 19.46
CA ASP A 205 3.69 -12.11 20.17
C ASP A 205 3.09 -13.29 19.38
N HIS A 206 3.90 -14.32 19.13
CA HIS A 206 3.48 -15.48 18.32
C HIS A 206 2.37 -16.29 18.99
N GLY A 207 2.39 -16.44 20.31
CA GLY A 207 1.39 -17.21 21.06
C GLY A 207 0.01 -16.57 20.99
N LEU A 208 -0.06 -15.26 21.25
CA LEU A 208 -1.28 -14.46 21.14
C LEU A 208 -1.79 -14.42 19.69
N LEU A 209 -0.89 -14.26 18.71
CA LEU A 209 -1.24 -14.31 17.29
C LEU A 209 -1.84 -15.65 16.90
N MET A 210 -1.19 -16.76 17.27
CA MET A 210 -1.70 -18.10 16.97
C MET A 210 -3.02 -18.39 17.66
N THR A 211 -3.25 -17.84 18.85
CA THR A 211 -4.55 -17.91 19.55
C THR A 211 -5.64 -17.21 18.76
N ALA A 212 -5.36 -16.02 18.21
CA ALA A 212 -6.30 -15.29 17.36
C ALA A 212 -6.59 -16.04 16.04
N ILE A 213 -5.57 -16.64 15.42
CA ILE A 213 -5.74 -17.41 14.17
C ILE A 213 -6.58 -18.67 14.40
N LYS A 214 -6.30 -19.44 15.44
CA LYS A 214 -7.03 -20.68 15.79
C LYS A 214 -8.54 -20.46 16.00
N LYS A 215 -8.95 -19.23 16.31
CA LYS A 215 -10.37 -18.87 16.42
C LYS A 215 -11.11 -18.85 15.08
N HIS A 216 -10.41 -18.64 13.97
CA HIS A 216 -11.01 -18.55 12.64
C HIS A 216 -10.60 -19.66 11.68
N VAL A 217 -9.45 -20.29 11.91
CA VAL A 217 -8.86 -21.28 11.02
C VAL A 217 -8.79 -22.61 11.75
N ARG A 218 -9.42 -23.66 11.20
CA ARG A 218 -9.45 -25.01 11.78
C ARG A 218 -8.49 -25.98 11.09
N GLU A 219 -8.08 -25.63 9.88
CA GLU A 219 -7.21 -26.40 9.01
C GLU A 219 -5.80 -26.49 9.63
N LYS A 220 -5.46 -27.68 10.15
CA LYS A 220 -4.19 -27.93 10.85
C LYS A 220 -2.97 -27.55 10.02
N TRP A 221 -3.02 -27.80 8.71
CA TRP A 221 -1.91 -27.51 7.80
C TRP A 221 -1.67 -26.01 7.61
N ILE A 222 -2.73 -25.20 7.63
CA ILE A 222 -2.61 -23.75 7.57
C ILE A 222 -1.95 -23.22 8.84
N LEU A 223 -2.42 -23.69 10.00
CA LEU A 223 -1.84 -23.35 11.30
C LEU A 223 -0.36 -23.74 11.37
N LEU A 224 -0.01 -24.92 10.86
CA LEU A 224 1.37 -25.40 10.78
C LEU A 224 2.24 -24.45 9.94
N TYR A 225 1.81 -24.07 8.74
CA TYR A 225 2.61 -23.21 7.87
C TYR A 225 2.70 -21.78 8.37
N ILE A 226 1.63 -21.23 8.95
CA ILE A 226 1.72 -19.92 9.61
C ILE A 226 2.74 -19.96 10.73
N SER A 227 2.70 -20.99 11.59
CA SER A 227 3.69 -21.17 12.65
C SER A 227 5.11 -21.22 12.10
N ARG A 228 5.35 -22.00 11.04
CA ARG A 228 6.68 -22.09 10.40
C ARG A 228 7.14 -20.77 9.79
N TRP A 229 6.25 -19.96 9.22
CA TRP A 229 6.60 -18.67 8.63
C TRP A 229 6.92 -17.60 9.67
N ILE A 230 6.18 -17.55 10.78
CA ILE A 230 6.43 -16.54 11.81
C ILE A 230 7.70 -16.83 12.61
N THR A 231 8.14 -18.09 12.71
CA THR A 231 9.41 -18.49 13.36
C THR A 231 10.59 -18.62 12.39
N ALA A 232 10.38 -18.45 11.07
CA ALA A 232 11.47 -18.57 10.10
C ALA A 232 12.55 -17.49 10.36
N PRO A 233 13.84 -17.87 10.44
CA PRO A 233 14.91 -16.94 10.79
C PRO A 233 15.17 -15.93 9.67
N TYR A 234 15.75 -14.79 10.01
CA TYR A 234 16.30 -13.85 9.04
C TYR A 234 17.73 -14.21 8.68
N VAL A 235 18.12 -13.92 7.44
CA VAL A 235 19.52 -13.93 7.00
C VAL A 235 19.88 -12.52 6.53
N LYS A 236 20.88 -11.92 7.16
CA LYS A 236 21.47 -10.65 6.75
C LYS A 236 22.31 -10.82 5.46
N VAL A 237 22.70 -9.70 4.85
CA VAL A 237 23.48 -9.72 3.59
C VAL A 237 24.87 -10.34 3.78
N ASP A 238 25.42 -10.27 4.99
CA ASP A 238 26.70 -10.87 5.40
C ASP A 238 26.60 -12.38 5.71
N GLY A 239 25.39 -12.96 5.68
CA GLY A 239 25.13 -14.37 5.97
C GLY A 239 24.79 -14.68 7.43
N GLU A 240 24.81 -13.69 8.33
CA GLU A 240 24.43 -13.87 9.72
C GLU A 240 22.94 -14.26 9.84
N GLN A 241 22.67 -15.34 10.57
CA GLN A 241 21.30 -15.77 10.89
C GLN A 241 20.83 -15.12 12.19
N VAL A 242 19.62 -14.57 12.14
CA VAL A 242 18.95 -13.99 13.31
C VAL A 242 17.68 -14.79 13.56
N GLU A 243 17.64 -15.49 14.70
CA GLU A 243 16.47 -16.22 15.16
C GLU A 243 15.32 -15.28 15.52
N ARG A 244 14.10 -15.82 15.54
CA ARG A 244 12.88 -15.04 15.73
C ARG A 244 11.94 -15.71 16.71
N ASP A 245 11.80 -15.04 17.84
CA ASP A 245 10.91 -15.31 18.97
C ASP A 245 9.64 -14.43 18.94
N GLU A 246 9.69 -13.29 18.25
CA GLU A 246 8.54 -12.40 18.04
C GLU A 246 8.45 -11.76 16.64
N GLY A 247 7.29 -11.17 16.38
CA GLY A 247 6.98 -10.39 15.18
C GLY A 247 6.51 -11.21 13.99
N VAL A 248 6.25 -10.52 12.88
CA VAL A 248 5.90 -11.10 11.58
C VAL A 248 6.76 -10.44 10.51
N PRO A 249 7.32 -11.20 9.54
CA PRO A 249 8.21 -10.60 8.55
C PRO A 249 7.58 -9.47 7.74
N GLN A 250 8.14 -8.27 7.89
CA GLN A 250 7.74 -7.11 7.10
C GLN A 250 8.11 -7.38 5.64
N GLY A 251 7.11 -7.48 4.74
CA GLY A 251 7.33 -7.86 3.34
C GLY A 251 6.91 -9.28 2.99
N SER A 252 6.50 -10.08 3.98
CA SER A 252 5.76 -11.33 3.72
C SER A 252 4.38 -11.04 3.11
N VAL A 253 3.89 -11.98 2.31
CA VAL A 253 2.57 -11.87 1.66
C VAL A 253 1.44 -12.02 2.67
N ILE A 254 1.62 -12.91 3.65
CA ILE A 254 0.62 -13.19 4.68
C ILE A 254 0.64 -12.18 5.83
N GLY A 255 1.77 -11.52 6.05
CA GLY A 255 1.99 -10.65 7.22
C GLY A 255 0.92 -9.57 7.42
N PRO A 256 0.50 -8.83 6.39
CA PRO A 256 -0.57 -7.84 6.52
C PRO A 256 -1.90 -8.40 7.06
N LEU A 257 -2.27 -9.62 6.66
CA LEU A 257 -3.49 -10.26 7.13
C LEU A 257 -3.36 -10.69 8.59
N LEU A 258 -2.22 -11.26 8.98
CA LEU A 258 -1.94 -11.67 10.36
C LEU A 258 -1.93 -10.47 11.31
N ALA A 259 -1.24 -9.39 10.90
CA ALA A 259 -1.19 -8.13 11.61
C ALA A 259 -2.60 -7.54 11.85
N ASN A 260 -3.45 -7.54 10.81
CA ASN A 260 -4.82 -7.08 10.94
C ASN A 260 -5.67 -7.95 11.86
N LEU A 261 -5.50 -9.28 11.81
CA LEU A 261 -6.19 -10.20 12.70
C LEU A 261 -5.79 -10.00 14.16
N PHE A 262 -4.51 -9.80 14.41
CA PHE A 262 -4.01 -9.49 15.74
C PHE A 262 -4.64 -8.20 16.28
N LEU A 263 -4.53 -7.09 15.54
CA LEU A 263 -5.09 -5.80 15.97
C LEU A 263 -6.62 -5.79 16.01
N HIS A 264 -7.29 -6.65 15.25
CA HIS A 264 -8.73 -6.80 15.38
C HIS A 264 -9.14 -7.23 16.79
N TYR A 265 -8.39 -8.14 17.41
CA TYR A 265 -8.67 -8.60 18.77
C TYR A 265 -8.06 -7.73 19.85
N VAL A 266 -6.84 -7.25 19.63
CA VAL A 266 -6.14 -6.41 20.60
C VAL A 266 -6.83 -5.06 20.73
N PHE A 267 -7.23 -4.47 19.61
CA PHE A 267 -7.76 -3.11 19.52
C PHE A 267 -9.22 -3.07 19.06
N ASP A 268 -9.55 -3.47 17.82
CA ASP A 268 -10.87 -3.14 17.23
C ASP A 268 -12.05 -3.67 18.06
N LYS A 269 -12.04 -4.97 18.35
CA LYS A 269 -13.10 -5.66 19.11
C LYS A 269 -13.10 -5.23 20.57
N TRP A 270 -11.91 -4.99 21.15
CA TRP A 270 -11.80 -4.47 22.50
C TRP A 270 -12.40 -3.06 22.61
N MET A 271 -12.14 -2.17 21.65
CA MET A 271 -12.76 -0.85 21.55
C MET A 271 -14.28 -0.94 21.44
N THR A 272 -14.80 -1.83 20.60
CA THR A 272 -16.26 -2.03 20.47
C THR A 272 -16.91 -2.46 21.80
N ILE A 273 -16.21 -3.23 22.64
CA ILE A 273 -16.73 -3.73 23.91
C ILE A 273 -16.54 -2.73 25.06
N LYS A 274 -15.34 -2.17 25.20
CA LYS A 274 -14.96 -1.33 26.35
C LYS A 274 -15.24 0.16 26.15
N HIS A 275 -15.25 0.62 24.90
CA HIS A 275 -15.41 2.04 24.53
C HIS A 275 -16.39 2.22 23.36
N PRO A 276 -17.64 1.69 23.44
CA PRO A 276 -18.58 1.64 22.31
C PRO A 276 -19.00 3.01 21.77
N SER A 277 -18.90 4.07 22.60
CA SER A 277 -19.21 5.45 22.21
C SER A 277 -18.08 6.13 21.41
N ILE A 278 -16.87 5.56 21.43
CA ILE A 278 -15.68 6.16 20.83
C ILE A 278 -15.48 5.57 19.43
N LEU A 279 -15.54 6.44 18.43
CA LEU A 279 -15.34 6.05 17.04
C LEU A 279 -13.86 6.16 16.68
N PHE A 280 -13.39 5.30 15.78
CA PHE A 280 -12.00 5.29 15.33
C PHE A 280 -11.87 4.94 13.85
N GLU A 281 -10.78 5.35 13.22
CA GLU A 281 -10.30 4.77 11.96
C GLU A 281 -8.95 4.10 12.19
N ARG A 282 -8.84 2.84 11.77
CA ARG A 282 -7.57 2.10 11.79
C ARG A 282 -7.11 1.79 10.38
N TYR A 283 -5.87 2.12 10.08
CA TYR A 283 -5.20 1.71 8.86
C TYR A 283 -3.87 1.03 9.20
N ALA A 284 -3.90 -0.31 9.24
CA ALA A 284 -2.81 -1.11 9.79
C ALA A 284 -2.54 -0.74 11.26
N ASP A 285 -1.36 -0.19 11.56
CA ASP A 285 -0.92 0.32 12.86
C ASP A 285 -1.34 1.78 13.12
N ASP A 286 -1.47 2.60 12.08
CA ASP A 286 -1.87 4.00 12.15
C ASP A 286 -3.36 4.11 12.54
N THR A 287 -3.65 4.63 13.74
CA THR A 287 -4.99 4.63 14.32
C THR A 287 -5.33 5.97 14.94
N ILE A 288 -6.53 6.46 14.66
CA ILE A 288 -7.05 7.69 15.26
C ILE A 288 -8.40 7.42 15.93
N CYS A 289 -8.60 7.94 17.14
CA CYS A 289 -9.85 7.83 17.90
C CYS A 289 -10.47 9.21 18.12
N HIS A 290 -11.81 9.32 18.06
CA HIS A 290 -12.55 10.57 18.15
C HIS A 290 -13.27 10.69 19.48
N CYS A 291 -12.94 11.73 20.25
CA CYS A 291 -13.46 11.98 21.60
C CYS A 291 -14.21 13.32 21.65
N LYS A 292 -15.23 13.41 22.51
CA LYS A 292 -16.01 14.62 22.75
C LYS A 292 -15.26 15.62 23.62
N THR A 293 -14.59 15.14 24.66
CA THR A 293 -13.84 15.96 25.62
C THR A 293 -12.38 15.53 25.70
N ARG A 294 -11.55 16.39 26.30
CA ARG A 294 -10.11 16.14 26.46
C ARG A 294 -9.89 15.01 27.48
N GLU A 295 -10.65 15.03 28.56
CA GLU A 295 -10.60 14.08 29.65
C GLU A 295 -11.03 12.67 29.19
N GLU A 296 -11.93 12.58 28.19
CA GLU A 296 -12.26 11.32 27.52
C GLU A 296 -11.07 10.79 26.71
N ALA A 297 -10.37 11.66 25.98
CA ALA A 297 -9.18 11.28 25.22
C ALA A 297 -8.02 10.84 26.11
N GLU A 298 -7.78 11.53 27.23
CA GLU A 298 -6.73 11.21 28.20
C GLU A 298 -7.02 9.86 28.90
N ARG A 299 -8.26 9.64 29.35
CA ARG A 299 -8.68 8.34 29.92
C ARG A 299 -8.56 7.20 28.90
N LEU A 300 -8.97 7.46 27.65
CA LEU A 300 -8.83 6.48 26.58
C LEU A 300 -7.35 6.13 26.33
N GLN A 301 -6.46 7.13 26.29
CA GLN A 301 -5.03 6.92 26.09
C GLN A 301 -4.45 5.99 27.16
N LEU A 302 -4.79 6.21 28.44
CA LEU A 302 -4.36 5.35 29.54
C LEU A 302 -4.92 3.92 29.40
N SER A 303 -6.20 3.79 29.04
CA SER A 303 -6.84 2.49 28.85
C SER A 303 -6.22 1.71 27.69
N ILE A 304 -5.93 2.38 26.57
CA ILE A 304 -5.24 1.78 25.41
C ILE A 304 -3.82 1.39 25.79
N ARG A 305 -3.07 2.23 26.52
CA ARG A 305 -1.71 1.90 26.98
C ARG A 305 -1.70 0.58 27.77
N ALA A 306 -2.54 0.50 28.80
CA ALA A 306 -2.66 -0.72 29.61
C ALA A 306 -3.08 -1.94 28.79
N ARG A 307 -3.98 -1.76 27.81
CA ARG A 307 -4.39 -2.84 26.91
C ARG A 307 -3.26 -3.32 26.00
N MET A 308 -2.48 -2.39 25.45
CA MET A 308 -1.33 -2.73 24.60
C MET A 308 -0.28 -3.49 25.40
N ASP A 309 0.03 -3.05 26.62
CA ASP A 309 1.00 -3.72 27.51
C ASP A 309 0.55 -5.15 27.83
N GLN A 310 -0.74 -5.38 28.12
CA GLN A 310 -1.31 -6.72 28.31
C GLN A 310 -1.15 -7.63 27.08
N CYS A 311 -1.07 -7.04 25.89
CA CYS A 311 -0.88 -7.75 24.63
C CYS A 311 0.58 -7.71 24.13
N ARG A 312 1.53 -7.37 25.02
CA ARG A 312 2.97 -7.28 24.73
C ARG A 312 3.32 -6.27 23.62
N LEU A 313 2.48 -5.27 23.42
CA LEU A 313 2.73 -4.15 22.51
C LEU A 313 3.04 -2.88 23.31
N LYS A 314 3.80 -1.96 22.71
CA LYS A 314 4.10 -0.65 23.30
C LYS A 314 3.56 0.48 22.43
N LEU A 315 2.86 1.42 23.04
CA LEU A 315 2.52 2.69 22.39
C LEU A 315 3.78 3.54 22.20
N ASN A 316 3.84 4.25 21.08
CA ASN A 316 4.88 5.24 20.83
C ASN A 316 4.48 6.56 21.50
N GLU A 317 5.09 6.87 22.64
CA GLU A 317 4.74 8.05 23.44
C GLU A 317 5.08 9.37 22.74
N GLU A 318 6.16 9.42 21.96
CA GLU A 318 6.59 10.63 21.25
C GLU A 318 5.62 11.00 20.12
N LYS A 319 5.02 10.00 19.48
CA LYS A 319 4.10 10.22 18.36
C LYS A 319 2.64 10.28 18.78
N THR A 320 2.28 9.59 19.86
CA THR A 320 0.91 9.54 20.36
C THR A 320 0.55 10.90 20.94
N LYS A 321 -0.53 11.50 20.47
CA LYS A 321 -0.92 12.86 20.87
C LYS A 321 -2.42 13.05 20.87
N ILE A 322 -2.87 13.95 21.74
CA ILE A 322 -4.26 14.41 21.81
C ILE A 322 -4.34 15.75 21.08
N VAL A 323 -5.16 15.79 20.04
CA VAL A 323 -5.27 16.92 19.11
C VAL A 323 -6.65 17.55 19.20
N TYR A 324 -6.68 18.87 19.32
CA TYR A 324 -7.90 19.63 19.30
C TYR A 324 -8.34 19.99 17.86
N CYS A 325 -9.53 19.56 17.49
CA CYS A 325 -10.15 19.82 16.18
C CYS A 325 -10.79 21.22 16.15
N LYS A 326 -9.94 22.27 16.11
CA LYS A 326 -10.36 23.68 16.07
C LYS A 326 -11.17 23.99 14.80
N THR A 327 -12.32 24.64 14.95
CA THR A 327 -13.22 25.06 13.86
C THR A 327 -13.76 26.46 14.14
N GLY A 328 -14.48 27.08 13.20
CA GLY A 328 -15.10 28.40 13.43
C GLY A 328 -16.09 28.42 14.61
N LYS A 329 -16.70 27.27 14.94
CA LYS A 329 -17.61 27.12 16.10
C LYS A 329 -16.87 26.79 17.41
N ARG A 330 -15.63 26.31 17.31
CA ARG A 330 -14.80 25.80 18.41
C ARG A 330 -13.63 26.76 18.61
N LYS A 331 -13.84 27.79 19.42
CA LYS A 331 -12.94 28.94 19.55
C LYS A 331 -11.85 28.78 20.61
N GLN A 332 -11.91 27.72 21.41
CA GLN A 332 -10.91 27.44 22.44
C GLN A 332 -9.52 27.31 21.81
N ASP A 333 -8.50 27.70 22.57
CA ASP A 333 -7.12 27.64 22.12
C ASP A 333 -6.37 26.52 22.84
N TYR A 334 -5.67 25.73 22.05
CA TYR A 334 -4.89 24.58 22.49
C TYR A 334 -3.62 24.48 21.64
N PRO A 335 -2.51 23.98 22.20
CA PRO A 335 -1.23 23.97 21.51
C PRO A 335 -1.23 23.01 20.30
N ILE A 336 -1.90 21.86 20.42
CA ILE A 336 -1.89 20.81 19.40
C ILE A 336 -3.23 20.85 18.64
N ILE A 337 -3.21 21.47 17.46
CA ILE A 337 -4.38 21.63 16.58
C ILE A 337 -4.21 20.99 15.20
N MET A 338 -3.22 20.11 15.04
CA MET A 338 -3.02 19.40 13.79
C MET A 338 -2.42 18.01 14.00
N PHE A 339 -2.79 17.09 13.12
CA PHE A 339 -2.21 15.76 13.04
C PHE A 339 -2.05 15.31 11.59
N ASP A 340 -1.20 14.32 11.37
CA ASP A 340 -0.95 13.72 10.07
C ASP A 340 -1.53 12.32 10.06
N PHE A 341 -2.35 11.99 9.07
CA PHE A 341 -2.93 10.66 8.91
C PHE A 341 -2.90 10.26 7.44
N LEU A 342 -2.29 9.11 7.13
CA LEU A 342 -2.21 8.54 5.77
C LEU A 342 -1.66 9.50 4.69
N GLY A 343 -0.72 10.37 5.09
CA GLY A 343 -0.07 11.35 4.22
C GLY A 343 -0.83 12.68 4.07
N PHE A 344 -1.90 12.89 4.84
CA PHE A 344 -2.67 14.12 4.89
C PHE A 344 -2.55 14.81 6.25
N THR A 345 -2.28 16.11 6.26
CA THR A 345 -2.33 16.93 7.49
C THR A 345 -3.73 17.49 7.68
N PHE A 346 -4.38 17.06 8.75
CA PHE A 346 -5.61 17.64 9.27
C PHE A 346 -5.29 18.86 10.12
N ARG A 347 -5.90 20.00 9.79
CA ARG A 347 -5.76 21.26 10.54
C ARG A 347 -6.92 22.20 10.25
N PRO A 348 -7.09 23.30 11.00
CA PRO A 348 -8.03 24.36 10.67
C PRO A 348 -7.65 25.00 9.33
N ARG A 349 -8.61 25.06 8.40
CA ARG A 349 -8.44 25.63 7.07
C ARG A 349 -9.70 26.41 6.68
N ARG A 350 -9.52 27.44 5.86
CA ARG A 350 -10.63 28.16 5.26
C ARG A 350 -11.39 27.25 4.28
N ALA A 351 -12.69 27.13 4.50
CA ALA A 351 -13.65 26.46 3.64
C ALA A 351 -14.66 27.49 3.12
N LEU A 352 -15.30 27.17 2.01
CA LEU A 352 -16.39 27.97 1.44
C LEU A 352 -17.66 27.15 1.55
N ASP A 353 -18.70 27.71 2.13
CA ASP A 353 -20.03 27.14 2.00
C ASP A 353 -20.53 27.45 0.58
N LYS A 354 -20.81 26.40 -0.19
CA LYS A 354 -21.25 26.55 -1.58
C LYS A 354 -22.66 27.14 -1.70
N LYS A 355 -23.49 27.02 -0.66
CA LYS A 355 -24.86 27.53 -0.68
C LYS A 355 -24.90 29.02 -0.36
N SER A 356 -24.27 29.43 0.73
CA SER A 356 -24.26 30.82 1.19
C SER A 356 -23.13 31.68 0.61
N GLY A 357 -22.10 31.08 0.01
CA GLY A 357 -20.90 31.78 -0.43
C GLY A 357 -20.01 32.28 0.71
N VAL A 358 -20.37 32.01 1.97
CA VAL A 358 -19.63 32.50 3.14
C VAL A 358 -18.41 31.62 3.40
N SER A 359 -17.27 32.27 3.68
CA SER A 359 -16.07 31.58 4.09
C SER A 359 -16.07 31.30 5.59
N PHE A 360 -15.71 30.09 6.00
CA PHE A 360 -15.64 29.70 7.40
C PHE A 360 -14.42 28.80 7.67
N THR A 361 -14.05 28.65 8.95
CA THR A 361 -12.94 27.77 9.35
C THR A 361 -13.47 26.37 9.63
N SER A 362 -12.95 25.38 8.90
CA SER A 362 -13.26 23.96 9.05
C SER A 362 -11.99 23.15 9.30
N PHE A 363 -12.12 21.99 9.94
CA PHE A 363 -11.00 21.07 10.14
C PHE A 363 -10.91 20.14 8.93
N LEU A 364 -9.87 20.30 8.10
CA LEU A 364 -9.82 19.67 6.77
C LEU A 364 -8.46 19.03 6.46
N PRO A 365 -8.45 17.84 5.83
CA PRO A 365 -7.23 17.22 5.33
C PRO A 365 -6.73 17.87 4.04
N ALA A 366 -5.41 17.92 3.90
CA ALA A 366 -4.72 18.21 2.64
C ALA A 366 -3.35 17.50 2.66
N ILE A 367 -2.68 17.38 1.51
CA ILE A 367 -1.34 16.77 1.44
C ILE A 367 -0.43 17.27 2.56
N SER A 368 0.21 16.33 3.26
CA SER A 368 1.12 16.67 4.37
C SER A 368 2.37 17.38 3.88
N LYS A 369 3.01 18.16 4.77
CA LYS A 369 4.29 18.81 4.45
C LYS A 369 5.35 17.78 4.04
N LYS A 370 5.39 16.65 4.74
CA LYS A 370 6.32 15.53 4.48
C LYS A 370 6.07 14.90 3.11
N SER A 371 4.82 14.57 2.78
CA SER A 371 4.47 14.01 1.47
C SER A 371 4.74 15.01 0.34
N ALA A 372 4.41 16.29 0.54
CA ALA A 372 4.69 17.34 -0.43
C ALA A 372 6.19 17.53 -0.66
N GLN A 373 7.01 17.42 0.40
CA GLN A 373 8.46 17.50 0.29
C GLN A 373 9.03 16.32 -0.48
N ARG A 374 8.60 15.09 -0.18
CA ARG A 374 9.00 13.89 -0.92
C ARG A 374 8.74 14.02 -2.43
N ILE A 375 7.57 14.54 -2.82
CA ILE A 375 7.24 14.79 -4.22
C ILE A 375 8.21 15.83 -4.83
N ARG A 376 8.52 16.92 -4.11
CA ARG A 376 9.46 17.94 -4.59
C ARG A 376 10.87 17.39 -4.75
N ASP A 377 11.32 16.55 -3.83
CA ASP A 377 12.63 15.90 -3.87
C ASP A 377 12.72 14.96 -5.07
N GLU A 378 11.65 14.20 -5.36
CA GLU A 378 11.61 13.34 -6.54
C GLU A 378 11.59 14.14 -7.85
N ILE A 379 10.82 15.25 -7.92
CA ILE A 379 10.86 16.16 -9.07
C ILE A 379 12.27 16.74 -9.25
N LYS A 380 12.96 17.08 -8.16
CA LYS A 380 14.34 17.57 -8.18
C LYS A 380 15.29 16.48 -8.69
N SER A 381 15.09 15.24 -8.26
CA SER A 381 15.89 14.06 -8.66
C SER A 381 15.87 13.81 -10.16
N TRP A 382 14.76 14.15 -10.84
CA TRP A 382 14.63 14.02 -12.29
C TRP A 382 15.57 14.93 -13.08
N ASN A 383 16.11 15.99 -12.46
CA ASN A 383 17.04 16.93 -13.08
C ASN A 383 16.58 17.38 -14.48
N LEU A 384 15.28 17.69 -14.63
CA LEU A 384 14.65 17.89 -15.95
C LEU A 384 15.40 18.90 -16.83
N TYR A 385 16.03 19.91 -16.22
CA TYR A 385 16.83 20.89 -16.93
C TYR A 385 18.03 20.32 -17.72
N ARG A 386 18.48 19.09 -17.42
CA ARG A 386 19.52 18.36 -18.17
C ARG A 386 18.97 17.55 -19.35
N LEU A 387 17.64 17.41 -19.46
CA LEU A 387 16.95 16.63 -20.48
C LEU A 387 16.60 17.46 -21.73
N GLN A 388 17.48 18.39 -22.11
CA GLN A 388 17.24 19.35 -23.19
C GLN A 388 17.18 18.71 -24.59
N GLN A 389 17.78 17.54 -24.77
CA GLN A 389 17.72 16.73 -25.99
C GLN A 389 16.31 16.19 -26.27
N PHE A 390 15.52 15.93 -25.22
CA PHE A 390 14.19 15.34 -25.38
C PHE A 390 13.14 16.40 -25.72
N LYS A 391 12.10 16.01 -26.47
CA LYS A 391 10.90 16.83 -26.65
C LYS A 391 10.06 16.80 -25.36
N LEU A 392 9.22 17.83 -25.17
CA LEU A 392 8.36 17.91 -23.99
C LEU A 392 7.39 16.72 -23.88
N SER A 393 6.93 16.20 -25.02
CA SER A 393 6.10 14.98 -25.09
C SER A 393 6.80 13.74 -24.56
N VAL A 394 8.08 13.55 -24.88
CA VAL A 394 8.87 12.41 -24.38
C VAL A 394 9.03 12.50 -22.85
N ILE A 395 9.32 13.69 -22.33
CA ILE A 395 9.38 13.94 -20.88
C ILE A 395 8.03 13.61 -20.25
N ALA A 396 6.93 14.03 -20.87
CA ALA A 396 5.59 13.76 -20.38
C ALA A 396 5.30 12.26 -20.33
N THR A 397 5.59 11.50 -21.39
CA THR A 397 5.43 10.03 -21.43
C THR A 397 6.18 9.35 -20.29
N MET A 398 7.43 9.76 -20.03
CA MET A 398 8.25 9.17 -18.97
C MET A 398 7.74 9.49 -17.55
N LYS A 399 7.17 10.68 -17.35
CA LYS A 399 6.85 11.20 -15.99
C LYS A 399 5.36 11.15 -15.64
N ASN A 400 4.48 11.07 -16.63
CA ASN A 400 3.03 11.03 -16.43
C ASN A 400 2.55 9.89 -15.51
N PRO A 401 3.10 8.65 -15.56
CA PRO A 401 2.70 7.60 -14.62
C PRO A 401 2.89 8.03 -13.16
N ILE A 402 4.05 8.61 -12.83
CA ILE A 402 4.36 9.09 -11.48
C ILE A 402 3.48 10.28 -11.09
N ILE A 403 3.37 11.28 -11.97
CA ILE A 403 2.54 12.47 -11.75
C ILE A 403 1.07 12.08 -11.54
N SER A 404 0.57 11.11 -12.32
CA SER A 404 -0.80 10.63 -12.21
C SER A 404 -1.07 9.98 -10.86
N GLY A 405 -0.14 9.18 -10.33
CA GLY A 405 -0.25 8.61 -8.99
C GLY A 405 -0.35 9.68 -7.92
N TRP A 406 0.52 10.70 -7.96
CA TRP A 406 0.47 11.81 -7.01
C TRP A 406 -0.84 12.59 -7.07
N VAL A 407 -1.31 12.92 -8.26
CA VAL A 407 -2.55 13.71 -8.44
C VAL A 407 -3.78 12.88 -8.08
N ASN A 408 -3.82 11.58 -8.39
CA ASN A 408 -4.95 10.73 -8.06
C ASN A 408 -5.08 10.46 -6.56
N TYR A 409 -3.95 10.32 -5.87
CA TYR A 409 -3.94 10.11 -4.43
C TYR A 409 -4.19 11.43 -3.68
N TYR A 410 -3.29 12.40 -3.80
CA TYR A 410 -3.37 13.64 -3.03
C TYR A 410 -4.40 14.65 -3.55
N GLY A 411 -4.94 14.45 -4.75
CA GLY A 411 -5.93 15.36 -5.34
C GLY A 411 -7.33 15.22 -4.78
N LYS A 412 -7.65 14.15 -4.05
CA LYS A 412 -8.97 13.94 -3.45
C LYS A 412 -9.30 14.96 -2.35
N PHE A 413 -8.30 15.42 -1.61
CA PHE A 413 -8.46 16.35 -0.50
C PHE A 413 -7.52 17.54 -0.61
N GLY A 414 -8.00 18.75 -0.32
CA GLY A 414 -7.14 19.93 -0.20
C GLY A 414 -6.41 20.33 -1.50
N ARG A 415 -7.14 20.41 -2.62
CA ARG A 415 -6.64 20.74 -3.96
C ARG A 415 -5.71 21.97 -4.02
N THR A 416 -5.96 22.96 -3.17
CA THR A 416 -5.13 24.18 -3.07
C THR A 416 -3.70 23.89 -2.61
N GLU A 417 -3.50 22.96 -1.67
CA GLU A 417 -2.15 22.61 -1.21
C GLU A 417 -1.42 21.76 -2.26
N LEU A 418 -2.14 20.85 -2.94
CA LEU A 418 -1.57 20.10 -4.05
C LEU A 418 -1.14 21.01 -5.21
N ARG A 419 -1.90 22.08 -5.48
CA ARG A 419 -1.55 23.08 -6.51
C ARG A 419 -0.16 23.66 -6.28
N LYS A 420 0.22 23.98 -5.03
CA LYS A 420 1.56 24.50 -4.71
C LYS A 420 2.68 23.54 -5.13
N VAL A 421 2.45 22.24 -5.01
CA VAL A 421 3.40 21.19 -5.44
C VAL A 421 3.44 21.09 -6.97
N MET A 422 2.28 21.11 -7.62
CA MET A 422 2.21 21.06 -9.09
C MET A 422 2.78 22.33 -9.75
N ASP A 423 2.65 23.48 -9.09
CA ASP A 423 3.29 24.73 -9.55
C ASP A 423 4.82 24.65 -9.46
N TYR A 424 5.37 23.90 -8.50
CA TYR A 424 6.80 23.62 -8.45
C TYR A 424 7.25 22.75 -9.63
N LEU A 425 6.46 21.74 -10.01
CA LEU A 425 6.69 20.96 -11.24
C LEU A 425 6.65 21.86 -12.48
N ASN A 426 5.63 22.71 -12.61
CA ASN A 426 5.50 23.67 -13.71
C ASN A 426 6.71 24.62 -13.78
N LYS A 427 7.20 25.14 -12.63
CA LYS A 427 8.42 25.95 -12.58
C LYS A 427 9.67 25.18 -13.03
N THR A 428 9.72 23.87 -12.77
CA THR A 428 10.83 23.01 -13.19
C THR A 428 10.80 22.73 -14.69
N LEU A 429 9.61 22.51 -15.26
CA LEU A 429 9.40 22.41 -16.71
C LEU A 429 9.73 23.74 -17.42
N ALA A 430 9.32 24.88 -16.86
CA ALA A 430 9.70 26.19 -17.38
C ALA A 430 11.23 26.39 -17.34
N ARG A 431 11.91 25.92 -16.29
CA ARG A 431 13.37 25.93 -16.22
C ARG A 431 14.02 25.07 -17.30
N TRP A 432 13.46 23.90 -17.62
CA TRP A 432 13.89 23.10 -18.77
C TRP A 432 13.72 23.88 -20.09
N ALA A 433 12.60 24.56 -20.28
CA ALA A 433 12.36 25.36 -21.49
C ALA A 433 13.40 26.47 -21.67
N ARG A 434 13.81 27.14 -20.58
CA ARG A 434 14.90 28.13 -20.60
C ARG A 434 16.26 27.55 -21.01
N LYS A 435 16.51 26.29 -20.71
CA LYS A 435 17.76 25.61 -21.11
C LYS A 435 17.71 25.11 -22.55
N LYS A 436 16.53 24.71 -23.03
CA LYS A 436 16.33 24.22 -24.40
C LYS A 436 16.28 25.34 -25.44
N PHE A 437 15.58 26.44 -25.15
CA PHE A 437 15.30 27.50 -26.13
C PHE A 437 16.09 28.77 -25.84
N LYS A 438 16.90 29.22 -26.81
CA LYS A 438 17.73 30.44 -26.70
C LYS A 438 16.90 31.68 -26.33
N GLY A 439 15.73 31.86 -26.95
CA GLY A 439 14.83 32.99 -26.70
C GLY A 439 14.23 33.07 -25.28
N LEU A 440 14.28 31.97 -24.51
CA LEU A 440 13.76 31.91 -23.14
C LEU A 440 14.86 31.96 -22.07
N LYS A 441 16.13 31.94 -22.46
CA LYS A 441 17.30 31.75 -21.57
C LYS A 441 17.29 32.67 -20.35
N HIS A 442 17.03 33.97 -20.54
CA HIS A 442 17.07 34.99 -19.49
C HIS A 442 15.68 35.36 -18.91
N GLY A 443 14.59 34.89 -19.51
CA GLY A 443 13.23 35.28 -19.12
C GLY A 443 12.51 34.24 -18.27
N ARG A 444 12.62 34.33 -16.93
CA ARG A 444 11.86 33.44 -16.02
C ARG A 444 10.35 33.53 -16.27
N ASN A 445 9.80 34.73 -16.34
CA ASN A 445 8.38 34.95 -16.57
C ASN A 445 7.98 34.54 -17.99
N ARG A 446 8.79 34.91 -18.99
CA ARG A 446 8.61 34.47 -20.38
C ARG A 446 8.53 32.95 -20.53
N SER A 447 9.38 32.20 -19.83
CA SER A 447 9.32 30.72 -19.86
C SER A 447 8.07 30.13 -19.19
N ILE A 448 7.55 30.78 -18.15
CA ILE A 448 6.32 30.33 -17.49
C ILE A 448 5.13 30.64 -18.40
N TYR A 449 5.11 31.82 -19.02
CA TYR A 449 4.11 32.22 -19.98
C TYR A 449 4.09 31.28 -21.19
N TRP A 450 5.26 31.02 -21.79
CA TRP A 450 5.42 30.03 -22.87
C TRP A 450 4.87 28.66 -22.47
N LEU A 451 5.24 28.17 -21.27
CA LEU A 451 4.74 26.88 -20.79
C LEU A 451 3.22 26.90 -20.59
N ALA A 452 2.66 28.02 -20.16
CA ALA A 452 1.23 28.18 -19.97
C ALA A 452 0.48 28.18 -21.31
N THR A 453 1.02 28.82 -22.35
CA THR A 453 0.50 28.74 -23.73
C THR A 453 0.50 27.30 -24.23
N VAL A 454 1.63 26.59 -24.11
CA VAL A 454 1.73 25.17 -24.49
C VAL A 454 0.74 24.30 -23.70
N ALA A 455 0.55 24.57 -22.41
CA ALA A 455 -0.40 23.84 -21.57
C ALA A 455 -1.86 24.15 -21.93
N HIS A 456 -2.16 25.31 -22.50
CA HIS A 456 -3.48 25.68 -22.97
C HIS A 456 -3.80 25.00 -24.31
N GLU A 457 -2.85 25.05 -25.25
CA GLU A 457 -2.94 24.39 -26.56
C GLU A 457 -3.00 22.86 -26.44
N ASN A 458 -2.24 22.29 -25.50
CA ASN A 458 -2.21 20.84 -25.27
C ASN A 458 -2.32 20.49 -23.78
N ARG A 459 -3.55 20.60 -23.26
CA ARG A 459 -3.87 20.19 -21.87
C ARG A 459 -3.62 18.71 -21.58
N ALA A 460 -3.68 17.85 -22.60
CA ALA A 460 -3.54 16.40 -22.43
C ALA A 460 -2.07 15.96 -22.24
N LEU A 461 -1.10 16.81 -22.61
CA LEU A 461 0.32 16.48 -22.60
C LEU A 461 0.79 15.98 -21.23
N PHE A 462 0.52 16.73 -20.17
CA PHE A 462 0.79 16.31 -18.81
C PHE A 462 -0.47 16.02 -18.01
N TYR A 463 -0.42 14.98 -17.20
CA TYR A 463 -1.56 14.55 -16.40
C TYR A 463 -2.08 15.67 -15.47
N HIS A 464 -1.19 16.42 -14.81
CA HIS A 464 -1.60 17.48 -13.89
C HIS A 464 -2.21 18.68 -14.63
N TRP A 465 -1.82 18.96 -15.88
CA TRP A 465 -2.46 19.98 -16.71
C TRP A 465 -3.89 19.59 -17.06
N ARG A 466 -4.11 18.35 -17.49
CA ARG A 466 -5.45 17.80 -17.75
C ARG A 466 -6.35 17.89 -16.52
N LYS A 467 -5.79 17.73 -15.32
CA LYS A 467 -6.50 17.87 -14.05
C LYS A 467 -6.67 19.32 -13.58
N GLY A 468 -6.24 20.32 -14.35
CA GLY A 468 -6.43 21.75 -14.08
C GLY A 468 -5.32 22.42 -13.24
N PHE A 469 -4.19 21.76 -13.07
CA PHE A 469 -2.96 22.32 -12.45
C PHE A 469 -2.04 22.92 -13.52
N VAL A 470 -2.61 23.76 -14.38
CA VAL A 470 -1.88 24.47 -15.43
C VAL A 470 -1.01 25.58 -14.84
N PRO A 471 0.13 25.92 -15.49
CA PRO A 471 0.91 27.09 -15.11
C PRO A 471 0.06 28.37 -15.21
N TYR A 472 0.23 29.28 -14.27
CA TYR A 472 -0.55 30.51 -14.23
C TYR A 472 -0.07 31.49 -15.32
N GLN A 473 -0.98 31.88 -16.23
CA GLN A 473 -0.79 33.06 -17.08
C GLN A 473 -1.07 34.29 -16.22
N ARG A 474 -0.03 34.90 -15.65
CA ARG A 474 -0.14 36.34 -15.39
C ARG A 474 0.06 36.98 -16.75
N SER A 475 -0.90 37.77 -17.19
CA SER A 475 -0.71 38.68 -18.32
C SER A 475 0.63 39.39 -18.10
N CYS A 476 1.59 39.20 -19.01
CA CYS A 476 2.63 40.20 -19.20
C CYS A 476 1.92 41.41 -19.83
N GLN A 477 1.15 42.16 -19.03
CA GLN A 477 0.82 43.52 -19.39
C GLN A 477 1.92 44.41 -18.84
N LYS A 478 2.72 44.89 -19.79
CA LYS A 478 3.60 46.06 -19.77
C LYS A 478 4.88 45.98 -18.92
N GLY A 479 5.94 46.49 -19.53
CA GLY A 479 7.35 46.47 -19.14
C GLY A 479 8.17 46.30 -20.40
#